data_AF-A0A931SV53-F1
#
_entry.id   AF-A0A931SV53-F1
#
_cell.length_a   1.000
_cell.length_b   1.000
_cell.length_c   1.000
_cell.angle_alpha   90.00
_cell.angle_beta   90.00
_cell.angle_gamma   90.00
#
_symmetry.space_group_name_H-M   'P 1'
#
loop_
_entity.id
_entity.type
_entity.pdbx_description
1 polymer ?
#
loop_
_entity_poly.entity_id
_entity_poly.type
_entity_poly.pdbx_seq_one_letter_code
_entity_poly.pdbx_strand_id
1 'polypeptide(L)' 'MPFVEEIVKRLKGKQVVVVTSLEIDGYLQEIDGQLLDGDEGYLVVRQGDDESPTIVNTAYVAWIYEETGE' A
#
# COMPACT_ATOMS: atom_id res chain seq x y z
N MET A 1 -16.23 -6.73 6.16
CA MET A 1 -15.82 -5.75 5.13
C MET A 1 -14.64 -6.35 4.40
N PRO A 2 -14.54 -6.17 3.07
CA PRO A 2 -13.33 -6.50 2.32
C PRO A 2 -12.11 -5.80 2.92
N PHE A 3 -10.97 -6.49 2.93
CA PHE A 3 -9.69 -5.98 3.44
C PHE A 3 -9.33 -4.60 2.87
N VAL A 4 -9.51 -4.42 1.56
CA VAL A 4 -9.20 -3.16 0.88
C VAL A 4 -10.12 -2.02 1.30
N GLU A 5 -11.43 -2.27 1.43
CA GLU A 5 -12.37 -1.24 1.91
C GLU A 5 -11.99 -0.73 3.30
N GLU A 6 -11.56 -1.63 4.21
CA GLU A 6 -11.15 -1.24 5.55
C GLU A 6 -9.85 -0.42 5.54
N ILE A 7 -8.88 -0.80 4.70
CA ILE A 7 -7.63 -0.05 4.51
C ILE A 7 -7.92 1.34 3.98
N VAL A 8 -8.65 1.46 2.88
CA VAL A 8 -8.96 2.75 2.26
C VAL A 8 -9.75 3.64 3.22
N LYS A 9 -10.71 3.07 3.96
CA LYS A 9 -11.49 3.81 4.96
C LYS A 9 -10.62 4.39 6.08
N ARG A 10 -9.57 3.70 6.51
CA ARG A 10 -8.75 4.10 7.66
C ARG A 10 -7.50 4.90 7.28
N LEU A 11 -6.90 4.59 6.13
CA LEU A 11 -5.54 5.02 5.75
C LEU A 11 -5.48 5.96 4.54
N LYS A 12 -6.59 6.20 3.83
CA LYS A 12 -6.60 7.11 2.67
C LYS A 12 -6.11 8.51 3.06
N GLY A 13 -5.19 9.04 2.27
CA GLY A 13 -4.52 10.33 2.48
C GLY A 13 -3.36 10.30 3.48
N LYS A 14 -3.10 9.15 4.12
CA LYS A 14 -2.00 9.01 5.08
C LYS A 14 -0.74 8.47 4.42
N GLN A 15 0.41 8.77 5.04
CA GLN A 15 1.66 8.08 4.75
C GLN A 15 1.54 6.63 5.21
N VAL A 16 1.86 5.70 4.32
CA VAL A 16 1.79 4.26 4.58
C VAL A 16 3.02 3.56 4.04
N VAL A 17 3.37 2.46 4.70
CA VAL A 17 4.31 1.49 4.15
C VAL A 17 3.52 0.24 3.77
N VAL A 18 3.57 -0.12 2.49
CA VAL A 18 2.98 -1.35 1.97
C VAL A 18 4.09 -2.39 1.81
N VAL A 19 4.00 -3.47 2.57
CA VAL A 19 4.96 -4.58 2.46
C VAL A 19 4.34 -5.68 1.61
N THR A 20 5.01 -6.00 0.53
CA THR A 20 4.60 -7.06 -0.40
C THR A 20 5.50 -8.28 -0.27
N SER A 21 4.91 -9.47 -0.29
CA SER A 21 5.62 -10.73 -0.40
C SER A 21 5.65 -11.15 -1.86
N LEU A 22 6.81 -11.01 -2.50
CA LEU A 22 7.04 -11.63 -3.79
C LEU A 22 7.42 -13.09 -3.53
N GLU A 23 6.54 -14.03 -3.90
CA GLU A 23 6.77 -15.47 -3.70
C GLU A 23 8.03 -15.97 -4.43
N ILE A 24 8.51 -15.19 -5.40
CA ILE A 24 9.75 -15.44 -6.12
C ILE A 24 10.90 -14.91 -5.23
N ASP A 25 11.59 -15.84 -4.58
CA ASP A 25 12.85 -15.67 -3.85
C ASP A 25 12.78 -15.16 -2.40
N GLY A 26 11.58 -15.07 -1.80
CA GLY A 26 11.44 -14.77 -0.36
C GLY A 26 11.84 -13.34 0.03
N TYR A 27 11.85 -12.43 -0.95
CA TYR A 27 12.08 -11.02 -0.72
C TYR A 27 10.79 -10.31 -0.31
N LEU A 28 10.91 -9.46 0.70
CA LEU A 28 9.90 -8.45 1.02
C LEU A 28 10.27 -7.17 0.29
N GLN A 29 9.29 -6.57 -0.38
CA GLN A 29 9.42 -5.23 -0.96
C GLN A 29 8.54 -4.27 -0.18
N GLU A 30 9.15 -3.18 0.27
CA GLU A 30 8.46 -2.08 0.94
C GLU A 30 8.20 -0.95 -0.06
N ILE A 31 6.96 -0.48 -0.08
CA ILE A 31 6.51 0.67 -0.86
C ILE A 31 6.05 1.72 0.14
N ASP A 32 6.94 2.67 0.40
CA ASP A 32 6.65 3.85 1.21
C ASP A 32 5.98 4.93 0.34
N GLY A 33 4.86 5.47 0.79
CA GLY A 33 4.16 6.56 0.11
C GLY A 33 2.78 6.88 0.68
N GLN A 34 2.10 7.86 0.09
CA GLN A 34 0.74 8.22 0.48
C GLN A 34 -0.28 7.29 -0.17
N LEU A 35 -1.21 6.73 0.62
CA LEU A 35 -2.34 5.97 0.08
C LEU A 35 -3.35 6.91 -0.56
N LEU A 36 -3.51 6.84 -1.88
CA LEU A 36 -4.45 7.68 -2.62
C LEU A 36 -5.82 7.04 -2.75
N ASP A 37 -5.87 5.75 -3.08
CA ASP A 37 -7.11 5.01 -3.27
C ASP A 37 -6.90 3.50 -3.25
N GLY A 38 -7.97 2.74 -3.40
CA GLY A 38 -7.93 1.30 -3.59
C GLY A 38 -9.32 0.73 -3.85
N ASP A 39 -9.37 -0.43 -4.48
CA ASP A 39 -10.61 -1.18 -4.72
C ASP A 39 -10.28 -2.70 -4.78
N GLU A 40 -11.27 -3.55 -5.04
CA GLU A 40 -11.10 -5.00 -5.10
C GLU A 40 -9.84 -5.42 -5.90
N GLY A 41 -8.83 -5.89 -5.18
CA GLY A 41 -7.58 -6.41 -5.74
C GLY A 41 -6.41 -5.43 -5.84
N TYR A 42 -6.59 -4.13 -5.54
CA TYR A 42 -5.47 -3.18 -5.65
C TYR A 42 -5.50 -1.99 -4.66
N LEU A 43 -4.32 -1.43 -4.44
CA LEU A 43 -4.08 -0.15 -3.76
C LEU A 43 -3.33 0.80 -4.70
N VAL A 44 -3.56 2.10 -4.54
CA VAL A 44 -2.88 3.17 -5.28
C VAL A 44 -2.04 3.97 -4.29
N VAL A 45 -0.73 3.91 -4.43
CA VAL A 45 0.23 4.57 -3.54
C VAL A 45 1.07 5.56 -4.33
N ARG A 46 1.29 6.76 -3.79
CA ARG A 46 2.20 7.75 -4.40
C ARG A 46 3.42 7.94 -3.50
N GLN A 47 4.60 7.62 -4.03
CA GLN A 47 5.86 7.65 -3.27
C GLN A 47 6.47 9.06 -3.17
N GLY A 48 6.13 9.94 -4.13
CA GLY A 48 6.54 11.35 -4.12
C GLY A 48 5.58 12.20 -4.94
N ASP A 49 5.53 13.50 -4.66
CA ASP A 49 4.57 14.43 -5.30
C ASP A 49 4.73 14.53 -6.82
N ASP A 50 5.95 14.37 -7.32
CA ASP A 50 6.28 14.38 -8.75
C ASP A 50 6.30 12.97 -9.39
N GLU A 51 6.02 11.93 -8.61
CA GLU A 51 6.04 10.55 -9.09
C GLU A 51 4.66 10.07 -9.54
N SER A 52 4.65 9.23 -10.58
CA SER A 52 3.43 8.55 -10.99
C SER A 52 2.99 7.57 -9.89
N PRO A 53 1.69 7.48 -9.57
CA PRO A 53 1.21 6.53 -8.57
C PRO A 53 1.53 5.08 -8.94
N THR A 54 1.94 4.31 -7.95
CA THR A 54 2.18 2.87 -8.03
C THR A 54 0.89 2.11 -7.72
N ILE A 55 0.51 1.18 -8.59
CA ILE A 55 -0.60 0.26 -8.36
C ILE A 55 -0.04 -1.01 -7.72
N VAL A 56 -0.51 -1.33 -6.52
CA VAL A 56 -0.10 -2.50 -5.75
C VAL A 56 -1.20 -3.53 -5.77
N ASN A 57 -0.91 -4.74 -6.25
CA ASN A 57 -1.88 -5.84 -6.23
C ASN A 57 -1.98 -6.43 -4.81
N THR A 58 -3.17 -6.41 -4.23
CA THR A 58 -3.41 -6.80 -2.83
C THR A 58 -3.22 -8.29 -2.58
N ALA A 59 -3.20 -9.13 -3.62
CA ALA A 59 -2.89 -10.55 -3.49
C ALA A 59 -1.44 -10.80 -3.02
N TYR A 60 -0.55 -9.82 -3.23
CA TYR A 60 0.85 -9.89 -2.80
C TYR A 60 1.14 -9.02 -1.58
N VAL A 61 0.14 -8.33 -1.02
CA VAL A 61 0.33 -7.51 0.19
C VAL A 61 0.38 -8.43 1.40
N ALA A 62 1.52 -8.44 2.09
CA ALA A 62 1.69 -9.16 3.34
C ALA A 62 1.08 -8.38 4.50
N TRP A 63 1.43 -7.09 4.62
CA TRP A 63 0.83 -6.16 5.57
C TRP A 63 0.99 -4.71 5.11
N ILE A 64 0.20 -3.82 5.71
CA ILE A 64 0.24 -2.37 5.51
C ILE A 64 0.07 -1.68 6.86
N TYR A 65 0.81 -0.61 7.08
CA TYR A 65 0.67 0.23 8.27
C TYR A 65 0.83 1.71 7.92
N GLU A 66 0.23 2.55 8.76
CA GLU A 66 0.47 4.00 8.74
C GLU A 66 1.89 4.26 9.24
N GLU A 67 2.66 5.03 8.48
CA GLU A 67 3.94 5.51 8.96
C GLU A 67 3.70 6.64 9.95
N THR A 68 3.91 6.34 11.23
CA THR A 68 3.94 7.35 12.28
C THR A 68 5.38 7.84 12.41
N GLY A 69 5.66 9.04 11.90
CA GLY A 69 6.98 9.67 12.07
C GLY A 69 7.38 9.77 13.56
N GLU A 70 8.68 9.67 13.83
CA GLU A 70 9.27 10.10 15.11
C GLU A 70 9.12 11.61 15.34
#